data_AF-A0A6M8HSZ4-F1
#
_entry.id   AF-A0A6M8HSZ4-F1
#
_cell.length_a   1.000
_cell.length_b   1.000
_cell.length_c   1.000
_cell.angle_alpha   90.00
_cell.angle_beta   90.00
_cell.angle_gamma   90.00
#
_symmetry.space_group_name_H-M   'P 1'
#
loop_
_entity.id
_entity.type
_entity.pdbx_description
1 polymer ?
#
loop_
_entity_poly.entity_id
_entity_poly.type
_entity_poly.pdbx_seq_one_letter_code
_entity_poly.pdbx_strand_id
1 'polypeptide(L)'
;MQEGDVGLILRDMFMVVLKLSAPALVAALVVGLVISLIQAVTQLNESTLAFVPKLLALGVALTIAGPFMFVTLTDYTHLLFDRLIASGGQ
;
A
#
# COMPACT_ATOMS: atom_id res chain seq x y z
N MET A 1 -28.14 8.63 -5.66
CA MET A 1 -27.17 7.91 -4.82
C MET A 1 -27.91 7.33 -3.62
N GLN A 2 -28.23 6.04 -3.64
CA GLN A 2 -28.80 5.38 -2.46
C GLN A 2 -27.71 5.19 -1.41
N GLU A 3 -28.05 5.17 -0.13
CA GLU A 3 -27.10 4.97 0.97
C GLU A 3 -26.30 3.65 0.83
N GLY A 4 -26.90 2.64 0.17
CA GLY A 4 -26.25 1.37 -0.16
C GLY A 4 -25.08 1.46 -1.16
N ASP A 5 -25.12 2.38 -2.12
CA ASP A 5 -24.04 2.56 -3.11
C ASP A 5 -22.78 3.13 -2.46
N VAL A 6 -22.96 4.07 -1.52
CA VAL A 6 -21.86 4.70 -0.79
C VAL A 6 -21.12 3.66 0.05
N GLY A 7 -21.86 2.77 0.73
CA GLY A 7 -21.26 1.69 1.52
C GLY A 7 -20.39 0.73 0.69
N LEU A 8 -20.84 0.40 -0.52
CA LEU A 8 -20.08 -0.46 -1.44
C LEU A 8 -18.81 0.24 -1.97
N ILE A 9 -18.91 1.52 -2.34
CA ILE A 9 -17.74 2.30 -2.78
C ILE A 9 -16.69 2.38 -1.66
N LEU A 10 -17.12 2.65 -0.42
CA LEU A 10 -16.22 2.72 0.72
C LEU A 10 -15.49 1.39 0.97
N ARG A 11 -16.21 0.27 0.90
CA ARG A 11 -15.61 -1.06 1.05
C ARG A 11 -14.54 -1.33 -0.02
N ASP A 12 -14.86 -1.04 -1.29
CA ASP A 12 -13.91 -1.24 -2.40
C ASP A 12 -12.69 -0.33 -2.25
N MET A 13 -12.89 0.92 -1.80
CA MET A 13 -11.82 1.85 -1.48
C MET A 13 -10.85 1.27 -0.44
N PHE A 14 -11.36 0.72 0.66
CA PHE A 14 -10.52 0.11 1.69
C PHE A 14 -9.72 -1.09 1.16
N MET A 15 -10.32 -1.92 0.30
CA MET A 15 -9.61 -3.01 -0.35
C MET A 15 -8.48 -2.51 -1.26
N VAL A 16 -8.71 -1.44 -2.02
CA VAL A 16 -7.69 -0.83 -2.88
C VAL A 16 -6.54 -0.26 -2.05
N VAL A 17 -6.84 0.49 -0.99
CA VAL A 17 -5.82 1.03 -0.07
C VAL A 17 -4.99 -0.09 0.58
N LEU A 18 -5.65 -1.18 1.00
CA LEU A 18 -4.96 -2.34 1.55
C LEU A 18 -4.03 -2.99 0.53
N LYS A 19 -4.48 -3.18 -0.72
CA LYS A 19 -3.66 -3.74 -1.80
C LYS A 19 -2.45 -2.86 -2.13
N LEU A 20 -2.64 -1.54 -2.17
CA LEU A 20 -1.57 -0.58 -2.46
C LEU A 20 -0.52 -0.53 -1.34
N SER A 21 -0.95 -0.60 -0.08
CA SER A 21 -0.05 -0.55 1.07
C SER A 21 0.64 -1.89 1.36
N ALA A 22 0.04 -3.02 1.00
CA ALA A 22 0.56 -4.36 1.24
C ALA A 22 2.06 -4.56 0.88
N PRO A 23 2.54 -4.25 -0.34
CA PRO A 23 3.94 -4.49 -0.70
C PRO A 23 4.91 -3.65 0.15
N ALA A 24 4.57 -2.39 0.42
CA ALA A 24 5.36 -1.51 1.26
C ALA A 24 5.39 -1.98 2.72
N LEU A 25 4.24 -2.41 3.26
CA LEU A 25 4.12 -2.93 4.63
C LEU A 25 4.89 -4.23 4.81
N VAL A 26 4.78 -5.18 3.88
CA VAL A 26 5.51 -6.45 3.94
C VAL A 26 7.03 -6.20 3.89
N ALA A 27 7.49 -5.32 2.98
CA ALA A 27 8.90 -4.98 2.91
C ALA A 27 9.41 -4.30 4.20
N ALA A 28 8.65 -3.33 4.72
CA ALA A 28 8.99 -2.64 5.96
C ALA A 28 9.01 -3.59 7.18
N LEU A 29 8.07 -4.54 7.22
CA LEU A 29 8.00 -5.56 8.27
C LEU A 29 9.22 -6.48 8.20
N VAL A 30 9.46 -7.13 7.07
CA VAL A 30 10.54 -8.11 6.90
C VAL A 30 11.89 -7.46 7.19
N VAL A 31 12.18 -6.32 6.57
CA VAL A 31 13.47 -5.64 6.76
C VAL A 31 13.58 -5.03 8.15
N GLY A 32 12.51 -4.46 8.68
CA GLY A 32 12.50 -3.96 10.06
C GLY A 32 12.83 -5.04 11.08
N LEU A 33 12.26 -6.25 10.88
CA LEU A 33 12.46 -7.38 11.77
C LEU A 33 13.91 -7.91 11.68
N VAL A 34 14.42 -8.14 10.47
CA VAL A 34 15.81 -8.58 10.24
C VAL A 34 16.82 -7.60 10.85
N ILE A 35 16.63 -6.29 10.61
CA ILE A 35 17.54 -5.26 11.11
C ILE A 35 17.45 -5.15 12.63
N SER A 36 16.25 -5.22 13.23
CA SER A 36 16.08 -5.20 14.69
C SER A 36 16.76 -6.39 15.38
N LEU A 37 16.75 -7.57 14.75
CA LEU A 37 17.44 -8.74 15.27
C LEU A 37 18.96 -8.56 15.23
N ILE A 38 19.51 -8.04 14.12
CA ILE A 38 20.95 -7.77 13.98
C ILE A 38 21.39 -6.73 15.02
N GLN A 39 20.60 -5.66 15.22
CA GLN A 39 20.87 -4.64 16.23
C GLN A 39 20.87 -5.22 17.64
N ALA A 40 19.91 -6.09 17.96
CA ALA A 40 19.83 -6.75 19.26
C ALA A 40 21.02 -7.69 19.52
N VAL A 41 21.40 -8.52 18.54
CA VAL A 41 22.51 -9.49 18.69
C VAL A 41 23.87 -8.81 18.77
N THR A 42 24.07 -7.70 18.05
CA THR A 42 25.35 -6.96 18.05
C THR A 42 25.43 -5.87 19.11
N GLN A 43 24.35 -5.62 19.86
CA GLN A 43 24.22 -4.53 20.84
C GLN A 43 24.43 -3.12 20.25
N LEU A 44 24.31 -2.97 18.92
CA LEU A 44 24.41 -1.69 18.24
C LEU A 44 23.03 -1.01 18.17
N ASN A 45 22.83 0.05 18.97
CA ASN A 45 21.61 0.85 18.97
C ASN A 45 21.83 2.22 18.30
N GLU A 46 22.38 2.21 17.08
CA GLU A 46 22.57 3.41 16.28
C GLU A 46 21.43 3.58 15.28
N SER A 47 20.60 4.61 15.51
CA SER A 47 19.39 4.92 14.72
C SER A 47 19.66 5.05 13.21
N THR A 48 20.84 5.54 12.82
CA THR A 48 21.21 5.76 11.41
C THR A 48 21.42 4.45 10.65
N LEU A 49 21.97 3.42 11.31
CA LEU A 49 22.24 2.11 10.70
C LEU A 49 20.95 1.32 10.45
N ALA A 50 19.89 1.62 11.22
CA ALA A 50 18.55 1.10 11.01
C ALA A 50 17.85 1.71 9.79
N PHE A 51 18.14 2.98 9.52
CA PHE A 51 17.36 3.81 8.60
C PHE A 51 17.67 3.50 7.13
N VAL A 52 18.95 3.43 6.77
CA VAL A 52 19.38 3.27 5.37
C VAL A 52 18.90 1.95 4.75
N PRO A 53 19.10 0.77 5.38
CA PRO A 53 18.66 -0.50 4.80
C PRO A 53 17.14 -0.57 4.63
N LYS A 54 16.39 -0.01 5.59
CA LYS A 54 14.93 0.04 5.54
C LYS A 54 14.43 0.92 4.38
N LEU A 55 15.07 2.06 4.15
CA LEU A 55 14.70 2.98 3.07
C LEU A 55 14.98 2.37 1.69
N LEU A 56 16.13 1.70 1.52
CA LEU A 56 16.45 0.99 0.28
C LEU A 56 15.46 -0.15 0.00
N ALA A 57 15.12 -0.93 1.03
CA ALA A 57 14.14 -2.01 0.89
C ALA A 57 12.75 -1.48 0.48
N LEU A 58 12.32 -0.36 1.07
CA LEU A 58 11.05 0.27 0.70
C LEU A 58 11.10 0.79 -0.74
N GLY A 59 12.20 1.42 -1.16
CA GLY A 59 12.41 1.88 -2.53
C GLY A 59 12.31 0.73 -3.53
N VAL A 60 13.02 -0.37 -3.29
CA VAL A 60 12.97 -1.57 -4.15
C VAL A 60 11.57 -2.17 -4.20
N ALA A 61 10.90 -2.28 -3.05
CA ALA A 61 9.53 -2.80 -2.99
C ALA A 61 8.56 -1.95 -3.80
N LEU A 62 8.66 -0.62 -3.71
CA LEU A 62 7.84 0.30 -4.49
C LEU A 62 8.18 0.27 -5.99
N THR A 63 9.45 0.13 -6.35
CA THR A 63 9.84 0.00 -7.77
C THR A 63 9.26 -1.27 -8.39
N ILE A 64 9.34 -2.40 -7.68
CA ILE A 64 8.79 -3.67 -8.16
C ILE A 64 7.26 -3.66 -8.16
N ALA A 65 6.63 -3.11 -7.11
CA ALA A 65 5.19 -3.03 -7.01
C ALA A 65 4.56 -1.92 -7.85
N GLY A 66 5.35 -0.99 -8.38
CA GLY A 66 4.89 0.19 -9.11
C GLY A 66 3.88 -0.12 -10.24
N PRO A 67 4.18 -1.04 -11.17
CA PRO A 67 3.24 -1.42 -12.22
C PRO A 67 1.92 -1.98 -11.68
N PHE A 68 1.99 -2.82 -10.64
CA PHE A 68 0.80 -3.39 -9.99
C PHE A 68 -0.06 -2.32 -9.30
N MET A 69 0.57 -1.38 -8.60
CA MET A 69 -0.11 -0.27 -7.93
C MET A 69 -0.80 0.64 -8.94
N PHE A 70 -0.14 0.90 -10.08
CA PHE A 70 -0.70 1.70 -11.16
C PHE A 70 -1.97 1.06 -11.74
N VAL A 71 -1.91 -0.23 -12.10
CA VAL A 71 -3.08 -0.99 -12.61
C VAL A 71 -4.23 -0.97 -11.59
N THR A 72 -3.93 -1.21 -10.32
CA THR A 72 -4.95 -1.23 -9.26
C THR A 72 -5.67 0.12 -9.11
N LEU A 73 -4.93 1.24 -9.23
CA LEU A 73 -5.50 2.58 -9.18
C LEU A 73 -6.32 2.93 -10.42
N THR A 74 -5.84 2.54 -11.62
CA THR A 74 -6.59 2.78 -12.85
C THR A 74 -7.90 2.00 -12.83
N ASP A 75 -7.87 0.73 -12.45
CA ASP A 75 -9.07 -0.13 -12.37
C ASP A 75 -10.11 0.45 -11.41
N TYR A 76 -9.67 0.91 -10.24
CA TYR A 76 -10.56 1.57 -9.28
C TYR A 76 -11.12 2.89 -9.81
N THR A 77 -10.31 3.66 -10.55
CA THR A 77 -10.74 4.91 -11.16
C THR A 77 -11.82 4.66 -12.22
N HIS A 78 -11.64 3.66 -13.09
CA HIS A 78 -12.65 3.24 -14.07
C HIS A 78 -13.96 2.82 -13.39
N LEU A 79 -13.88 2.02 -12.32
CA LEU A 79 -15.04 1.62 -11.53
C LEU A 79 -15.81 2.83 -10.97
N LEU A 80 -15.11 3.87 -10.50
CA LEU A 80 -15.75 5.08 -9.99
C LEU A 80 -16.47 5.86 -11.10
N PHE A 81 -15.85 6.00 -12.27
CA PHE A 81 -16.48 6.67 -13.42
C PHE A 81 -17.70 5.91 -13.94
N ASP A 82 -17.63 4.59 -14.01
CA ASP A 82 -18.77 3.75 -14.43
C ASP A 82 -19.96 3.92 -13.46
N ARG A 83 -19.68 3.93 -12.15
CA ARG A 83 -20.72 4.17 -11.13
C ARG A 83 -21.27 5.60 -11.17
N LEU A 84 -20.42 6.59 -11.45
CA LEU A 84 -20.86 7.98 -11.59
C LEU A 84 -21.83 8.14 -12.77
N ILE A 85 -21.50 7.61 -13.94
CA ILE A 85 -22.34 7.66 -15.14
C ILE A 85 -23.67 6.93 -14.91
N ALA A 86 -23.62 5.74 -14.30
CA ALA A 86 -24.82 4.97 -13.96
C ALA A 86 -25.75 5.73 -13.00
N SER A 87 -25.20 6.56 -12.11
CA SER A 87 -25.97 7.37 -11.16
C SER A 87 -26.53 8.67 -11.75
N GLY A 88 -25.92 9.21 -12.81
CA GLY A 88 -26.34 10.46 -13.47
C GLY A 88 -27.36 10.29 -14.58
N GLY A 89 -27.69 9.05 -14.96
CA GLY A 89 -28.71 8.72 -15.96
C GLY A 89 -30.13 8.52 -15.40
N GLN A 90 -30.35 8.80 -14.11
CA GLN A 90 -31.66 8.75 -13.43
C GLN A 90 -32.06 10.13 -12.92
#